data_AF-A0AAV5AGD0-F1
#
_entry.id   AF-A0AAV5AGD0-F1
#
_cell.length_a   1.000
_cell.length_b   1.000
_cell.length_c   1.000
_cell.angle_alpha   90.00
_cell.angle_beta   90.00
_cell.angle_gamma   90.00
#
_symmetry.space_group_name_H-M   'P 1'
#
loop_
_entity.id
_entity.type
_entity.pdbx_description
1 polymer ?
#
loop_
_entity_poly.entity_id
_entity_poly.type
_entity_poly.pdbx_seq_one_letter_code
_entity_poly.pdbx_strand_id
1 'polypeptide(L)'
;MTGKIDAILSDDVDCFLFGVRTVLRSVAVKNSSYAEFVDIYSSDILDQAGFSREALIFIALLRGGDYDTGLPGCGLTTAANLRTLGFGDTLKRNLNSTLNHFLDEWREMLRKELSMNFSQKLSSPNKQAALNISNSDKLDCLTTQLWNNHLELQTAARSCEIYFVWGSQARYPQKV
;
A
#
# COMPACT_ATOMS: atom_id res chain seq x y z
N MET A 1 7.78 25.94 7.55
CA MET A 1 9.12 25.35 7.52
C MET A 1 8.96 23.89 7.91
N THR A 2 9.09 22.96 6.96
CA THR A 2 8.79 21.55 7.17
C THR A 2 10.08 20.76 6.98
N GLY A 3 10.54 20.11 8.06
CA GLY A 3 11.47 18.97 8.14
C GLY A 3 12.70 18.96 7.22
N LYS A 4 13.89 19.14 7.82
CA LYS A 4 15.22 19.12 7.20
C LYS A 4 15.75 17.68 6.98
N ILE A 5 14.91 16.77 6.48
CA ILE A 5 15.26 15.36 6.28
C ILE A 5 15.25 15.07 4.77
N ASP A 6 16.43 14.73 4.24
CA ASP A 6 16.62 14.48 2.81
C ASP A 6 16.31 13.02 2.41
N ALA A 7 16.47 12.07 3.34
CA ALA A 7 16.17 10.64 3.12
C ALA A 7 15.90 9.91 4.44
N ILE A 8 15.20 8.76 4.36
CA ILE A 8 14.92 7.87 5.49
C ILE A 8 15.65 6.54 5.28
N LEU A 9 16.38 6.06 6.28
CA LEU A 9 16.91 4.69 6.31
C LEU A 9 15.84 3.76 6.90
N SER A 10 15.39 2.78 6.13
CA SER A 10 14.33 1.84 6.52
C SER A 10 14.55 0.47 5.87
N ASP A 11 14.22 -0.61 6.56
CA ASP A 11 14.28 -1.96 5.99
C ASP A 11 13.16 -2.22 4.95
N ASP A 12 12.10 -1.40 5.00
CA ASP A 12 10.93 -1.46 4.13
C ASP A 12 10.66 -0.13 3.40
N VAL A 13 9.83 -0.18 2.36
CA VAL A 13 9.50 0.96 1.47
C VAL A 13 8.10 1.54 1.70
N ASP A 14 7.38 1.09 2.73
CA ASP A 14 6.05 1.60 3.07
C ASP A 14 6.05 3.05 3.57
N CYS A 15 7.22 3.59 3.93
CA CYS A 15 7.48 5.01 4.12
C CYS A 15 6.92 5.89 2.97
N PHE A 16 6.90 5.39 1.73
CA PHE A 16 6.32 6.11 0.59
C PHE A 16 4.81 6.39 0.75
N LEU A 17 4.07 5.55 1.48
CA LEU A 17 2.65 5.77 1.80
C LEU A 17 2.43 7.05 2.62
N PHE A 18 3.46 7.51 3.33
CA PHE A 18 3.44 8.71 4.17
C PHE A 18 4.05 9.95 3.50
N GLY A 19 4.38 9.88 2.22
CA GLY A 19 4.91 11.02 1.46
C GLY A 19 6.42 11.23 1.60
N VAL A 20 7.14 10.20 2.05
CA VAL A 20 8.61 10.17 2.04
C VAL A 20 9.10 10.21 0.60
N ARG A 21 10.12 11.02 0.31
CA ARG A 21 10.66 11.19 -1.04
C ARG A 21 11.79 10.24 -1.37
N THR A 22 12.60 9.87 -0.38
CA THR A 22 13.78 9.03 -0.60
C THR A 22 13.93 8.05 0.56
N VAL A 23 14.04 6.76 0.22
CA VAL A 23 14.27 5.67 1.16
C VAL A 23 15.59 5.00 0.83
N LEU A 24 16.48 4.93 1.82
CA LEU A 24 17.68 4.11 1.80
C LEU A 24 17.31 2.79 2.45
N ARG A 25 17.45 1.67 1.73
CA ARG A 25 17.18 0.34 2.25
C ARG A 25 18.46 -0.41 2.51
N SER A 26 18.62 -0.85 3.75
CA SER A 26 19.79 -1.62 4.16
C SER A 26 19.79 -2.99 3.47
N VAL A 27 20.87 -3.31 2.75
CA VAL A 27 21.05 -4.63 2.14
C VAL A 27 22.04 -5.41 2.97
N ALA A 28 21.54 -6.33 3.81
CA ALA A 28 22.39 -7.22 4.58
C ALA A 28 23.14 -8.17 3.63
N VAL A 29 24.47 -8.09 3.64
CA VAL A 29 25.33 -9.03 2.93
C VAL A 29 25.41 -10.32 3.76
N LYS A 30 25.13 -11.47 3.13
CA LYS A 30 25.25 -12.77 3.82
C LYS A 30 26.68 -12.91 4.38
N ASN A 31 26.78 -13.18 5.68
CA ASN A 31 28.02 -13.34 6.47
C ASN A 31 28.74 -12.04 6.88
N SER A 32 28.10 -10.88 6.79
CA SER A 32 28.58 -9.64 7.40
C SER A 32 27.58 -9.12 8.43
N SER A 33 28.07 -8.68 9.60
CA SER A 33 27.28 -7.98 10.61
C SER A 33 27.01 -6.51 10.25
N TYR A 34 27.51 -6.04 9.11
CA TYR A 34 27.41 -4.66 8.65
C TYR A 34 26.81 -4.61 7.24
N ALA A 35 25.85 -3.71 7.03
CA ALA A 35 25.34 -3.39 5.71
C ALA A 35 26.39 -2.57 4.95
N GLU A 36 26.97 -3.16 3.92
CA GLU A 36 28.00 -2.51 3.10
C GLU A 36 27.38 -1.74 1.92
N PHE A 37 26.13 -2.08 1.56
CA PHE A 37 25.39 -1.47 0.46
C PHE A 37 23.99 -1.07 0.90
N VAL A 38 23.48 0.00 0.28
CA VAL A 38 22.09 0.45 0.43
C VAL A 38 21.45 0.55 -0.95
N ASP A 39 20.23 0.05 -1.06
CA ASP A 39 19.38 0.34 -2.22
C ASP A 39 18.72 1.71 -2.00
N ILE A 40 18.73 2.55 -3.04
CA ILE A 40 18.12 3.89 -2.97
C ILE A 40 16.85 3.89 -3.80
N TYR A 41 15.73 4.18 -3.15
CA TYR A 41 14.44 4.35 -3.78
C TYR A 41 14.02 5.81 -3.71
N SER A 42 13.52 6.36 -4.82
CA SER A 42 12.97 7.70 -4.90
C SER A 42 11.50 7.62 -5.31
N SER A 43 10.66 8.44 -4.69
CA SER A 43 9.24 8.57 -5.06
C SER A 43 9.10 8.95 -6.53
N ASP A 44 9.96 9.82 -7.06
CA ASP A 44 9.86 10.27 -8.45
C ASP A 44 10.09 9.12 -9.45
N ILE A 45 10.98 8.19 -9.10
CA ILE A 45 11.26 7.00 -9.93
C ILE A 45 10.09 6.01 -9.84
N LEU A 46 9.53 5.82 -8.65
CA LEU A 46 8.36 4.97 -8.45
C LEU A 46 7.14 5.52 -9.19
N ASP A 47 6.91 6.82 -9.12
CA ASP A 47 5.86 7.54 -9.85
C ASP A 47 5.98 7.32 -11.36
N GLN A 48 7.20 7.43 -11.92
CA GLN A 48 7.48 7.15 -13.33
C GLN A 48 7.19 5.70 -13.72
N ALA A 49 7.37 4.76 -12.79
CA ALA A 49 7.01 3.35 -12.96
C ALA A 49 5.52 3.06 -12.71
N GLY A 50 4.70 4.09 -12.50
CA GLY A 50 3.26 3.96 -12.23
C GLY A 50 2.94 3.54 -10.79
N PHE A 51 3.88 3.69 -9.86
CA PHE A 51 3.72 3.42 -8.44
C PHE A 51 3.69 4.72 -7.65
N SER A 52 2.81 5.64 -8.05
CA SER A 52 2.53 6.83 -7.26
C SER A 52 2.13 6.48 -5.84
N ARG A 53 2.29 7.43 -4.92
CA ARG A 53 1.83 7.25 -3.54
C ARG A 53 0.38 6.78 -3.47
N GLU A 54 -0.47 7.35 -4.31
CA GLU A 54 -1.88 6.99 -4.45
C GLU A 54 -2.08 5.54 -4.93
N ALA A 55 -1.30 5.14 -5.93
CA ALA A 55 -1.28 3.77 -6.43
C ALA A 55 -0.81 2.79 -5.35
N LEU A 56 0.21 3.16 -4.55
CA LEU A 56 0.71 2.36 -3.45
C LEU A 56 -0.32 2.23 -2.31
N ILE A 57 -1.01 3.32 -1.96
CA ILE A 57 -2.11 3.29 -0.99
C ILE A 57 -3.22 2.35 -1.50
N PHE A 58 -3.60 2.46 -2.77
CA PHE A 58 -4.62 1.58 -3.35
C PHE A 58 -4.20 0.10 -3.33
N ILE A 59 -2.95 -0.20 -3.64
CA ILE A 59 -2.42 -1.57 -3.54
C ILE A 59 -2.45 -2.07 -2.09
N ALA A 60 -2.05 -1.24 -1.12
CA ALA A 60 -2.07 -1.58 0.29
C ALA A 60 -3.50 -1.84 0.81
N LEU A 61 -4.47 -1.03 0.39
CA LEU A 61 -5.89 -1.21 0.71
C LEU A 61 -6.43 -2.56 0.24
N LEU A 62 -6.05 -2.99 -0.98
CA LEU A 62 -6.55 -4.24 -1.54
C LEU A 62 -5.80 -5.48 -1.03
N ARG A 63 -4.47 -5.43 -1.03
CA ARG A 63 -3.64 -6.57 -0.61
C ARG A 63 -3.76 -6.81 0.90
N GLY A 64 -3.97 -5.74 1.65
CA GLY A 64 -3.77 -5.74 3.08
C GLY A 64 -2.29 -5.67 3.44
N GLY A 65 -2.05 -5.34 4.69
CA GLY A 65 -0.77 -5.46 5.32
C GLY A 65 -0.87 -5.62 6.83
N ASP A 66 0.17 -5.19 7.56
CA ASP A 66 0.17 -5.28 9.02
C ASP A 66 -0.81 -4.25 9.62
N TYR A 67 -1.26 -3.32 8.78
CA TYR A 67 -2.18 -2.23 9.06
C TYR A 67 -3.65 -2.67 8.95
N ASP A 68 -3.93 -3.64 8.07
CA ASP A 68 -5.27 -4.19 7.87
C ASP A 68 -5.23 -5.46 7.03
N THR A 69 -6.23 -6.31 7.20
CA THR A 69 -6.37 -7.57 6.46
C THR A 69 -6.57 -7.39 4.95
N GLY A 70 -6.91 -6.19 4.48
CA GLY A 70 -7.19 -5.91 3.07
C GLY A 70 -8.44 -6.61 2.57
N LEU A 71 -8.55 -6.75 1.25
CA LEU A 71 -9.61 -7.51 0.59
C LEU A 71 -9.23 -9.00 0.54
N PRO A 72 -9.93 -9.89 1.27
CA PRO A 72 -9.57 -11.30 1.33
C PRO A 72 -9.59 -11.96 -0.06
N GLY A 73 -8.50 -12.64 -0.40
CA GLY A 73 -8.30 -13.25 -1.73
C GLY A 73 -7.71 -12.30 -2.78
N CYS A 74 -7.46 -11.04 -2.45
CA CYS A 74 -6.79 -10.08 -3.34
C CYS A 74 -5.29 -10.06 -3.06
N GLY A 75 -4.50 -10.80 -3.85
CA GLY A 75 -3.04 -10.79 -3.75
C GLY A 75 -2.38 -9.57 -4.41
N LEU A 76 -1.06 -9.43 -4.21
CA LEU A 76 -0.26 -8.31 -4.74
C LEU A 76 -0.40 -8.16 -6.27
N THR A 77 -0.33 -9.26 -7.03
CA THR A 77 -0.46 -9.24 -8.49
C THR A 77 -1.82 -8.69 -8.92
N THR A 78 -2.90 -9.14 -8.29
CA THR A 78 -4.26 -8.68 -8.58
C THR A 78 -4.39 -7.19 -8.26
N ALA A 79 -3.92 -6.75 -7.09
CA ALA A 79 -3.94 -5.35 -6.68
C ALA A 79 -3.12 -4.45 -7.62
N ALA A 80 -1.91 -4.87 -8.01
CA ALA A 80 -1.04 -4.14 -8.93
C ALA A 80 -1.63 -4.01 -10.34
N ASN A 81 -2.38 -5.00 -10.79
CA ASN A 81 -3.10 -4.96 -12.06
C ASN A 81 -4.32 -4.05 -11.98
N LEU A 82 -5.14 -4.17 -10.92
CA LEU A 82 -6.29 -3.29 -10.68
C LEU A 82 -5.90 -1.82 -10.58
N ARG A 83 -4.71 -1.53 -10.02
CA ARG A 83 -4.16 -0.16 -9.99
C ARG A 83 -4.10 0.45 -11.39
N THR A 84 -3.72 -0.32 -12.41
CA THR A 84 -3.60 0.17 -13.79
C THR A 84 -4.94 0.56 -14.42
N LEU A 85 -6.06 0.22 -13.79
CA LEU A 85 -7.41 0.52 -14.25
C LEU A 85 -7.97 1.83 -13.68
N GLY A 86 -7.20 2.57 -12.85
CA GLY A 86 -7.60 3.88 -12.34
C GLY A 86 -8.64 3.83 -11.20
N PHE A 87 -8.84 2.67 -10.56
CA PHE A 87 -9.70 2.54 -9.38
C PHE A 87 -9.22 3.43 -8.23
N GLY A 88 -7.91 3.48 -7.97
CA GLY A 88 -7.30 4.32 -6.93
C GLY A 88 -7.50 5.82 -7.18
N ASP A 89 -7.36 6.28 -8.43
CA ASP A 89 -7.56 7.69 -8.79
C ASP A 89 -9.02 8.11 -8.66
N THR A 90 -9.93 7.21 -9.01
CA THR A 90 -11.37 7.46 -8.90
C THR A 90 -11.80 7.52 -7.43
N LEU A 91 -11.19 6.69 -6.58
CA LEU A 91 -11.36 6.75 -5.13
C LEU A 91 -10.90 8.11 -4.59
N LYS A 92 -9.66 8.54 -4.87
CA LYS A 92 -9.10 9.86 -4.49
C LYS A 92 -10.05 11.02 -4.75
N ARG A 93 -10.52 11.11 -6.00
CA ARG A 93 -11.26 12.27 -6.51
C ARG A 93 -12.60 12.46 -5.81
N ASN A 94 -13.15 11.41 -5.21
CA ASN A 94 -14.50 11.40 -4.66
C ASN A 94 -14.55 11.22 -3.13
N LEU A 95 -13.40 11.29 -2.43
CA LEU A 95 -13.34 11.17 -0.97
C LEU A 95 -14.09 12.29 -0.21
N ASN A 96 -14.45 13.40 -0.86
CA ASN A 96 -14.80 14.65 -0.15
C ASN A 96 -16.28 15.07 -0.19
N SER A 97 -17.19 14.46 -0.98
CA SER A 97 -18.51 15.08 -1.20
C SER A 97 -19.76 14.18 -1.22
N THR A 98 -19.67 12.86 -1.33
CA THR A 98 -20.87 11.97 -1.24
C THR A 98 -20.43 10.52 -1.04
N LEU A 99 -19.72 10.29 0.07
CA LEU A 99 -18.88 9.10 0.23
C LEU A 99 -19.65 7.78 0.06
N ASN A 100 -20.83 7.63 0.67
CA ASN A 100 -21.51 6.34 0.71
C ASN A 100 -22.03 5.85 -0.65
N HIS A 101 -22.77 6.68 -1.40
CA HIS A 101 -23.31 6.28 -2.70
C HIS A 101 -22.21 6.03 -3.74
N PHE A 102 -21.21 6.92 -3.77
CA PHE A 102 -20.06 6.74 -4.66
C PHE A 102 -19.32 5.44 -4.34
N LEU A 103 -19.07 5.14 -3.06
CA LEU A 103 -18.38 3.92 -2.67
C LEU A 103 -19.16 2.66 -3.05
N ASP A 104 -20.49 2.67 -2.95
CA ASP A 104 -21.31 1.54 -3.39
C ASP A 104 -21.16 1.27 -4.89
N GLU A 105 -21.22 2.31 -5.72
CA GLU A 105 -20.98 2.19 -7.17
C GLU A 105 -19.55 1.75 -7.47
N TRP A 106 -18.57 2.33 -6.79
CA TRP A 106 -17.15 2.00 -6.95
C TRP A 106 -16.87 0.54 -6.59
N ARG A 107 -17.43 0.04 -5.48
CA ARG A 107 -17.33 -1.36 -5.05
C ARG A 107 -17.95 -2.29 -6.07
N GLU A 108 -19.11 -1.93 -6.63
CA GLU A 108 -19.76 -2.74 -7.66
C GLU A 108 -18.95 -2.80 -8.95
N MET A 109 -18.34 -1.69 -9.37
CA MET A 109 -17.40 -1.67 -10.50
C MET A 109 -16.21 -2.59 -10.24
N LEU A 110 -15.61 -2.50 -9.05
CA LEU A 110 -14.48 -3.35 -8.65
C LEU A 110 -14.87 -4.84 -8.61
N ARG A 111 -16.06 -5.15 -8.07
CA ARG A 111 -16.62 -6.50 -8.01
C ARG A 111 -16.84 -7.09 -9.41
N LYS A 112 -17.39 -6.31 -10.33
CA LYS A 112 -17.55 -6.72 -11.74
C LYS A 112 -16.21 -6.98 -12.40
N GLU A 113 -15.24 -6.10 -12.21
CA GLU A 113 -13.91 -6.28 -12.78
C GLU A 113 -13.22 -7.53 -12.23
N LEU A 114 -13.26 -7.77 -10.92
CA LEU A 114 -12.69 -8.98 -10.30
C LEU A 114 -13.40 -10.26 -10.79
N SER A 115 -14.73 -10.24 -10.92
CA SER A 115 -15.51 -11.44 -11.26
C SER A 115 -15.51 -11.78 -12.75
N MET A 116 -15.37 -10.78 -13.63
CA MET A 116 -15.50 -10.94 -15.08
C MET A 116 -14.21 -10.63 -15.85
N ASN A 117 -13.25 -9.92 -15.25
CA ASN A 117 -11.99 -9.50 -15.88
C ASN A 117 -12.20 -8.82 -17.24
N PHE A 118 -13.15 -7.88 -17.31
CA PHE A 118 -13.54 -7.21 -18.56
C PHE A 118 -12.36 -6.48 -19.21
N SER A 119 -11.47 -5.91 -18.39
CA SER A 119 -10.28 -5.21 -18.88
C SER A 119 -9.18 -6.14 -19.40
N GLN A 120 -9.28 -7.45 -19.11
CA GLN A 120 -8.26 -8.46 -19.38
C GLN A 120 -6.89 -8.14 -18.76
N LYS A 121 -6.86 -7.31 -17.70
CA LYS A 121 -5.63 -6.98 -16.96
C LYS A 121 -5.31 -7.98 -15.85
N LEU A 122 -6.29 -8.75 -15.38
CA LEU A 122 -6.04 -9.83 -14.41
C LEU A 122 -5.61 -11.10 -15.17
N SER A 123 -4.76 -11.92 -14.56
CA SER A 123 -4.37 -13.22 -15.14
C SER A 123 -5.56 -14.15 -15.34
N SER A 124 -6.54 -14.07 -14.44
CA SER A 124 -7.84 -14.74 -14.53
C SER A 124 -8.85 -14.02 -13.62
N PRO A 125 -10.16 -14.23 -13.80
CA PRO A 125 -11.14 -13.66 -12.90
C PRO A 125 -10.94 -14.15 -11.45
N ASN A 126 -10.93 -13.23 -10.49
CA ASN A 126 -10.78 -13.50 -9.08
C ASN A 126 -12.14 -13.39 -8.36
N LYS A 127 -12.95 -14.44 -8.52
CA LYS A 127 -14.31 -14.51 -7.97
C LYS A 127 -14.33 -14.52 -6.44
N GLN A 128 -13.30 -15.08 -5.79
CA GLN A 128 -13.21 -15.08 -4.34
C GLN A 128 -13.07 -13.66 -3.79
N ALA A 129 -12.14 -12.86 -4.33
CA ALA A 129 -12.00 -11.46 -3.94
C ALA A 129 -13.28 -10.66 -4.22
N ALA A 130 -13.95 -10.91 -5.35
CA ALA A 130 -15.23 -10.26 -5.68
C ALA A 130 -16.34 -10.54 -4.64
N LEU A 131 -16.43 -11.78 -4.14
CA LEU A 131 -17.40 -12.19 -3.12
C LEU A 131 -17.14 -11.53 -1.76
N ASN A 132 -15.88 -11.20 -1.47
CA ASN A 132 -15.48 -10.61 -0.19
C ASN A 132 -15.57 -9.09 -0.16
N ILE A 133 -16.00 -8.44 -1.25
CA ILE A 133 -16.33 -7.01 -1.22
C ILE A 133 -17.69 -6.87 -0.51
N SER A 134 -17.71 -6.24 0.67
CA SER A 134 -18.93 -5.85 1.40
C SER A 134 -19.20 -4.35 1.27
N ASN A 135 -20.47 -3.96 1.40
CA ASN A 135 -20.87 -2.54 1.45
C ASN A 135 -20.49 -1.87 2.80
N SER A 136 -20.11 -2.68 3.81
CA SER A 136 -19.69 -2.21 5.14
C SER A 136 -18.17 -2.22 5.33
N ASP A 137 -17.39 -2.31 4.25
CA ASP A 137 -15.96 -2.61 4.34
C ASP A 137 -15.11 -1.48 4.92
N LYS A 138 -14.04 -1.89 5.63
CA LYS A 138 -12.98 -1.05 6.21
C LYS A 138 -12.17 -0.22 5.20
N LEU A 139 -12.46 -0.36 3.90
CA LEU A 139 -11.93 0.53 2.85
C LEU A 139 -12.21 2.01 3.20
N ASP A 140 -13.22 2.30 4.02
CA ASP A 140 -13.67 3.66 4.34
C ASP A 140 -12.83 4.35 5.42
N CYS A 141 -12.24 3.58 6.35
CA CYS A 141 -11.46 4.16 7.46
C CYS A 141 -10.01 4.46 7.08
N LEU A 142 -9.37 3.56 6.29
CA LEU A 142 -7.99 3.73 5.84
C LEU A 142 -7.85 4.75 4.72
N THR A 143 -8.87 4.90 3.88
CA THR A 143 -8.89 5.92 2.84
C THR A 143 -8.80 7.31 3.46
N THR A 144 -9.59 7.60 4.49
CA THR A 144 -9.59 8.94 5.10
C THR A 144 -8.29 9.27 5.85
N GLN A 145 -7.65 8.30 6.51
CA GLN A 145 -6.43 8.53 7.29
C GLN A 145 -5.16 8.63 6.44
N LEU A 146 -4.99 7.74 5.45
CA LEU A 146 -3.81 7.75 4.58
C LEU A 146 -3.85 8.89 3.55
N TRP A 147 -5.04 9.28 3.08
CA TRP A 147 -5.16 10.31 2.05
C TRP A 147 -5.08 11.75 2.58
N ASN A 148 -5.49 12.01 3.83
CA ASN A 148 -5.57 13.37 4.37
C ASN A 148 -4.23 13.96 4.84
N ASN A 149 -3.09 13.31 4.58
CA ASN A 149 -1.73 13.84 4.80
C ASN A 149 -1.39 14.35 6.22
N HIS A 150 -2.29 14.24 7.20
CA HIS A 150 -2.05 14.75 8.55
C HIS A 150 -1.44 13.69 9.47
N LEU A 151 -0.59 12.81 8.92
CA LEU A 151 0.27 11.98 9.75
C LEU A 151 1.56 12.77 9.96
N GLU A 152 1.65 13.51 11.07
CA GLU A 152 2.91 14.12 11.48
C GLU A 152 4.00 13.03 11.47
N LEU A 153 5.22 13.38 11.05
CA LEU A 153 6.36 12.44 11.00
C LEU A 153 6.55 11.66 12.31
N GLN A 154 6.20 12.25 13.46
CA GLN A 154 6.21 11.58 14.76
C GLN A 154 5.09 10.55 14.92
N THR A 155 3.89 10.81 14.39
CA THR A 155 2.79 9.85 14.34
C THR A 155 3.06 8.75 13.32
N ALA A 156 3.64 9.08 12.16
CA ALA A 156 4.08 8.10 11.18
C ALA A 156 5.16 7.18 11.76
N ALA A 157 6.18 7.74 12.43
CA ALA A 157 7.23 6.97 13.11
C ALA A 157 6.67 6.09 14.26
N ARG A 158 5.73 6.61 15.05
CA ARG A 158 5.09 5.85 16.14
C ARG A 158 4.13 4.79 15.62
N SER A 159 3.47 5.02 14.48
CA SER A 159 2.72 4.00 13.76
C SER A 159 3.66 2.94 13.17
N CYS A 160 4.83 3.34 12.64
CA CYS A 160 5.90 2.43 12.21
C CYS A 160 6.39 1.50 13.32
N GLU A 161 6.64 2.03 14.52
CA GLU A 161 7.06 1.20 15.67
C GLU A 161 5.98 0.25 16.19
N ILE A 162 4.69 0.59 16.02
CA ILE A 162 3.57 -0.23 16.54
C ILE A 162 3.09 -1.25 15.50
N TYR A 163 3.24 -0.97 14.20
CA TYR A 163 2.51 -1.71 13.16
C TYR A 163 3.36 -2.23 11.99
N PHE A 164 4.66 -1.93 11.83
CA PHE A 164 5.37 -2.15 10.55
C PHE A 164 6.50 -3.20 10.66
N VAL A 165 6.30 -4.44 10.16
CA VAL A 165 7.39 -5.38 9.78
C VAL A 165 6.98 -6.16 8.52
N TRP A 166 7.42 -5.70 7.34
CA TRP A 166 7.13 -6.36 6.05
C TRP A 166 8.27 -7.24 5.57
N GLY A 167 8.78 -8.11 6.45
CA GLY A 167 9.82 -9.07 6.12
C GLY A 167 9.72 -10.31 6.99
N SER A 168 9.82 -11.49 6.38
CA SER A 168 9.78 -12.81 7.04
C SER A 168 10.44 -12.79 8.41
N GLN A 169 9.78 -13.34 9.43
CA GLN A 169 10.41 -13.64 10.72
C GLN A 169 11.78 -14.26 10.47
N ALA A 170 12.84 -13.46 10.61
CA ALA A 170 14.15 -14.01 10.90
C ALA A 170 13.99 -14.58 12.31
N ARG A 171 13.68 -15.88 12.39
CA ARG A 171 13.81 -16.63 13.63
C ARG A 171 15.26 -16.48 14.03
N TYR A 172 15.53 -15.61 14.99
CA TYR A 172 16.77 -15.66 15.72
C TYR A 172 16.88 -17.06 16.31
N PRO A 173 17.95 -17.83 16.01
CA PRO A 173 18.17 -19.07 16.73
C PRO A 173 18.28 -18.71 18.20
N GLN A 174 17.39 -19.27 19.03
CA GLN A 174 17.55 -19.21 20.47
C GLN A 174 18.90 -19.85 20.77
N LYS A 175 19.81 -19.06 21.36
CA LYS A 175 21.06 -19.58 21.89
C LYS A 175 20.70 -20.65 22.93
N VAL A 176 21.15 -21.88 22.66
CA VAL A 176 21.23 -22.96 23.64
C VAL A 176 22.27 -22.59 24.70
#